data_AF-A0AAE3H542-F1
#
_entry.id   AF-A0AAE3H542-F1
#
_cell.length_a   1.000
_cell.length_b   1.000
_cell.length_c   1.000
_cell.angle_alpha   90.00
_cell.angle_beta   90.00
_cell.angle_gamma   90.00
#
_symmetry.space_group_name_H-M   'P 1'
#
loop_
_entity.id
_entity.type
_entity.pdbx_description
1 polymer ?
#
loop_
_entity_poly.entity_id
_entity_poly.type
_entity_poly.pdbx_seq_one_letter_code
_entity_poly.pdbx_strand_id
1 'polypeptide(L)'
;MPIQSKTDRNQVQFSSFEERINNDNPVRFIDAFVDKLEMTKLGFISQTFKTEGRPTFEHSLYLKLYLYGYLNGLRSSRKLERECVRNVEVFWLLCGQQPNYHSIADFRKDNPKALKNTFKLFVLFLKECELIGGRTVAIDGTKVRASNSKKNNYNQKKIDRHLAYIEEKTTEYLKQLEENDKQNTGLDVKHVQAKIERLAGAKIKYETLEKQLSTTDEPQVSTTDTDARALLVQGQVVEVSYNLQAAVDEQHKLVVATHTLNR
;
A
#
# COMPACT_ATOMS: atom_id res chain seq x y z
N MET A 1 17.43 -1.50 -50.65
CA MET A 1 17.69 -2.70 -49.84
C MET A 1 16.55 -3.69 -50.05
N PRO A 2 16.79 -5.01 -50.13
CA PRO A 2 15.71 -5.98 -50.21
C PRO A 2 14.86 -5.94 -48.95
N ILE A 3 13.54 -6.10 -49.11
CA ILE A 3 12.59 -6.17 -48.01
C ILE A 3 12.72 -7.55 -47.36
N GLN A 4 12.89 -7.61 -46.03
CA GLN A 4 12.84 -8.88 -45.30
C GLN A 4 11.43 -9.48 -45.37
N SER A 5 11.33 -10.74 -45.80
CA SER A 5 10.09 -11.50 -45.75
C SER A 5 9.72 -11.81 -44.30
N LYS A 6 8.42 -11.77 -43.99
CA LYS A 6 7.90 -12.12 -42.66
C LYS A 6 7.81 -13.64 -42.53
N THR A 7 8.10 -14.15 -41.35
CA THR A 7 7.81 -15.54 -40.97
C THR A 7 6.30 -15.74 -40.86
N ASP A 8 5.79 -16.88 -41.35
CA ASP A 8 4.37 -17.25 -41.21
C ASP A 8 4.04 -17.53 -39.73
N ARG A 9 2.87 -17.05 -39.28
CA ARG A 9 2.36 -17.25 -37.92
C ARG A 9 2.08 -18.72 -37.60
N ASN A 10 1.81 -19.53 -38.63
CA ASN A 10 1.53 -20.97 -38.47
C ASN A 10 2.80 -21.83 -38.55
N GLN A 11 3.98 -21.23 -38.81
CA GLN A 11 5.23 -21.98 -38.91
C GLN A 11 5.70 -22.45 -37.53
N VAL A 12 5.96 -23.75 -37.40
CA VAL A 12 6.55 -24.32 -36.19
C VAL A 12 8.02 -23.94 -36.11
N GLN A 13 8.44 -23.42 -34.96
CA GLN A 13 9.83 -23.08 -34.66
C GLN A 13 10.25 -23.73 -33.34
N PHE A 14 11.44 -24.34 -33.32
CA PHE A 14 12.08 -24.85 -32.12
C PHE A 14 13.10 -23.81 -31.63
N SER A 15 12.97 -23.37 -30.39
CA SER A 15 13.88 -22.43 -29.73
C SER A 15 13.83 -22.67 -28.24
N SER A 16 14.96 -22.61 -27.54
CA SER A 16 14.95 -22.55 -26.08
C SER A 16 14.42 -21.18 -25.60
N PHE A 17 14.00 -21.07 -24.33
CA PHE A 17 13.69 -19.75 -23.76
C PHE A 17 14.94 -18.88 -23.73
N GLU A 18 16.10 -19.49 -23.50
CA GLU A 18 17.39 -18.83 -23.39
C GLU A 18 17.78 -18.05 -24.64
N GLU A 19 17.50 -18.60 -25.82
CA GLU A 19 17.74 -17.94 -27.12
C GLU A 19 16.90 -16.69 -27.34
N ARG A 20 15.80 -16.50 -26.58
CA ARG A 20 14.89 -15.37 -26.77
C ARG A 20 15.31 -14.11 -26.05
N ILE A 21 16.26 -14.21 -25.12
CA ILE A 21 16.70 -13.11 -24.28
C ILE A 21 18.20 -12.89 -24.50
N ASN A 22 18.56 -11.68 -24.95
CA ASN A 22 19.97 -11.33 -25.14
C ASN A 22 20.76 -11.43 -23.82
N ASN A 23 22.06 -11.72 -23.92
CA ASN A 23 22.94 -11.90 -22.76
C ASN A 23 23.12 -10.61 -21.92
N ASP A 24 22.95 -9.45 -22.53
CA ASP A 24 23.04 -8.13 -21.91
C ASP A 24 21.70 -7.63 -21.34
N ASN A 25 20.63 -8.42 -21.45
CA ASN A 25 19.32 -8.01 -20.96
C ASN A 25 19.32 -7.90 -19.41
N PRO A 26 18.89 -6.75 -18.83
CA PRO A 26 18.84 -6.55 -17.38
C PRO A 26 18.02 -7.59 -16.60
N VAL A 27 17.06 -8.27 -17.22
CA VAL A 27 16.26 -9.33 -16.58
C VAL A 27 17.14 -10.45 -16.02
N ARG A 28 18.29 -10.70 -16.65
CA ARG A 28 19.27 -11.71 -16.21
C ARG A 28 19.94 -11.33 -14.89
N PHE A 29 20.13 -10.04 -14.63
CA PHE A 29 20.61 -9.59 -13.33
C PHE A 29 19.59 -9.89 -12.23
N ILE A 30 18.30 -9.68 -12.50
CA ILE A 30 17.23 -9.99 -11.53
C ILE A 30 17.24 -11.50 -11.22
N ASP A 31 17.33 -12.32 -12.25
CA ASP A 31 17.40 -13.78 -12.13
C ASP A 31 18.59 -14.23 -11.27
N ALA A 32 19.80 -13.83 -11.67
CA ALA A 32 21.04 -14.18 -10.99
C ALA A 32 21.10 -13.63 -9.55
N PHE A 33 20.64 -12.40 -9.32
CA PHE A 33 20.62 -11.80 -7.99
C PHE A 33 19.70 -12.59 -7.05
N VAL A 34 18.46 -12.86 -7.48
CA VAL A 34 17.48 -13.57 -6.65
C VAL A 34 17.89 -15.01 -6.37
N ASP A 35 18.51 -15.70 -7.32
CA ASP A 35 18.97 -17.08 -7.16
C ASP A 35 20.12 -17.23 -6.15
N LYS A 36 20.83 -16.15 -5.85
CA LYS A 36 21.87 -16.13 -4.81
C LYS A 36 21.34 -15.79 -3.42
N LEU A 37 20.07 -15.43 -3.28
CA LEU A 37 19.49 -15.04 -2.00
C LEU A 37 19.10 -16.25 -1.15
N GLU A 38 19.53 -16.24 0.11
CA GLU A 38 19.04 -17.18 1.11
C GLU A 38 17.68 -16.75 1.66
N MET A 39 16.61 -17.17 1.00
CA MET A 39 15.23 -16.74 1.27
C MET A 39 14.81 -16.90 2.74
N THR A 40 15.12 -18.05 3.36
CA THR A 40 14.76 -18.33 4.75
C THR A 40 15.45 -17.37 5.72
N LYS A 41 16.74 -17.06 5.50
CA LYS A 41 17.49 -16.10 6.35
C LYS A 41 16.96 -14.67 6.21
N LEU A 42 16.46 -14.32 5.03
CA LEU A 42 15.81 -13.02 4.81
C LEU A 42 14.44 -12.94 5.50
N GLY A 43 13.86 -14.07 5.89
CA GLY A 43 12.58 -14.15 6.58
C GLY A 43 11.40 -14.47 5.66
N PHE A 44 11.65 -14.98 4.45
CA PHE A 44 10.59 -15.61 3.66
C PHE A 44 10.27 -16.96 4.29
N ILE A 45 9.09 -17.08 4.86
CA ILE A 45 8.64 -18.30 5.54
C ILE A 45 7.72 -19.05 4.59
N SER A 46 8.16 -20.22 4.13
CA SER A 46 7.28 -21.14 3.41
C SER A 46 6.18 -21.61 4.36
N GLN A 47 4.94 -21.25 4.08
CA GLN A 47 3.79 -21.80 4.80
C GLN A 47 3.76 -23.31 4.57
N THR A 48 3.43 -24.07 5.62
CA THR A 48 3.33 -25.52 5.58
C THR A 48 2.45 -25.94 4.39
N PHE A 49 3.00 -26.75 3.50
CA PHE A 49 2.27 -27.24 2.34
C PHE A 49 1.01 -27.97 2.83
N LYS A 50 -0.16 -27.41 2.54
CA LYS A 50 -1.39 -28.18 2.67
C LYS A 50 -1.28 -29.34 1.68
N THR A 51 -1.58 -30.55 2.13
CA THR A 51 -1.60 -31.75 1.29
C THR A 51 -2.68 -31.69 0.20
N GLU A 52 -3.65 -30.77 0.35
CA GLU A 52 -4.76 -30.59 -0.58
C GLU A 52 -4.70 -29.22 -1.27
N GLY A 53 -5.06 -29.20 -2.56
CA GLY A 53 -5.16 -27.99 -3.38
C GLY A 53 -4.06 -27.84 -4.43
N ARG A 54 -4.06 -26.69 -5.10
CA ARG A 54 -3.04 -26.38 -6.12
C ARG A 54 -1.70 -26.10 -5.43
N PRO A 55 -0.58 -26.70 -5.90
CA PRO A 55 0.74 -26.41 -5.36
C PRO A 55 1.06 -24.91 -5.37
N THR A 56 1.77 -24.46 -4.34
CA THR A 56 2.21 -23.08 -4.22
C THR A 56 3.48 -22.86 -5.06
N PHE A 57 3.65 -21.64 -5.56
CA PHE A 57 4.91 -21.22 -6.19
C PHE A 57 5.95 -20.83 -5.14
N GLU A 58 7.22 -20.93 -5.51
CA GLU A 58 8.35 -20.51 -4.68
C GLU A 58 8.37 -19.00 -4.43
N HIS A 59 8.86 -18.57 -3.27
CA HIS A 59 8.97 -17.15 -2.91
C HIS A 59 9.91 -16.38 -3.86
N SER A 60 10.95 -17.04 -4.37
CA SER A 60 11.90 -16.46 -5.33
C SER A 60 11.21 -16.04 -6.62
N LEU A 61 10.23 -16.81 -7.10
CA LEU A 61 9.47 -16.49 -8.30
C LEU A 61 8.75 -15.15 -8.15
N TYR A 62 8.04 -14.95 -7.04
CA TYR A 62 7.33 -13.69 -6.81
C TYR A 62 8.29 -12.52 -6.61
N LEU A 63 9.44 -12.75 -5.95
CA LEU A 63 10.45 -11.72 -5.78
C LEU A 63 11.02 -11.26 -7.13
N LYS A 64 11.38 -12.20 -8.02
CA LYS A 64 11.81 -11.92 -9.40
C LYS A 64 10.77 -11.07 -10.13
N LEU A 65 9.49 -11.46 -10.05
CA LEU A 65 8.39 -10.74 -10.70
C LEU A 65 8.21 -9.32 -10.15
N TYR A 66 8.33 -9.11 -8.83
CA TYR A 66 8.22 -7.78 -8.24
C TYR A 66 9.40 -6.89 -8.61
N LEU A 67 10.64 -7.41 -8.62
CA LEU A 67 11.82 -6.65 -9.03
C LEU A 67 11.71 -6.24 -10.51
N TYR A 68 11.34 -7.18 -11.39
CA TYR A 68 11.05 -6.86 -12.79
C TYR A 68 9.96 -5.80 -12.92
N GLY A 69 8.89 -5.95 -12.13
CA GLY A 69 7.79 -5.00 -12.11
C GLY A 69 8.22 -3.60 -11.71
N TYR A 70 9.02 -3.45 -10.65
CA TYR A 70 9.52 -2.15 -10.21
C TYR A 70 10.43 -1.49 -11.22
N LEU A 71 11.34 -2.26 -11.85
CA LEU A 71 12.23 -1.77 -12.89
C LEU A 71 11.45 -1.21 -14.09
N ASN A 72 10.33 -1.85 -14.44
CA ASN A 72 9.51 -1.49 -15.60
C ASN A 72 8.24 -0.66 -15.25
N GLY A 73 8.11 -0.16 -14.02
CA GLY A 73 6.97 0.66 -13.59
C GLY A 73 5.63 -0.09 -13.44
N LEU A 74 5.65 -1.42 -13.39
CA LEU A 74 4.50 -2.30 -13.22
C LEU A 74 4.24 -2.59 -11.73
N ARG A 75 3.36 -1.80 -11.12
CA ARG A 75 3.09 -1.88 -9.65
C ARG A 75 1.84 -2.68 -9.27
N SER A 76 1.00 -3.03 -10.23
CA SER A 76 -0.28 -3.72 -10.00
C SER A 76 -0.13 -5.22 -10.20
N SER A 77 -0.59 -6.02 -9.23
CA SER A 77 -0.56 -7.49 -9.32
C SER A 77 -1.31 -8.02 -10.55
N ARG A 78 -2.40 -7.36 -10.97
CA ARG A 78 -3.10 -7.70 -12.23
C ARG A 78 -2.31 -7.32 -13.48
N LYS A 79 -1.53 -6.23 -13.43
CA LYS A 79 -0.61 -5.91 -14.52
C LYS A 79 0.49 -6.96 -14.61
N LEU A 80 1.07 -7.36 -13.48
CA LEU A 80 2.10 -8.40 -13.40
C LEU A 80 1.59 -9.74 -13.93
N GLU A 81 0.40 -10.20 -13.49
CA GLU A 81 -0.24 -11.42 -13.99
C GLU A 81 -0.38 -11.41 -15.53
N ARG A 82 -0.79 -10.28 -16.12
CA ARG A 82 -0.88 -10.16 -17.58
C ARG A 82 0.48 -10.22 -18.27
N GLU A 83 1.53 -9.66 -17.66
CA GLU A 83 2.89 -9.75 -18.20
C GLU A 83 3.42 -11.19 -18.19
N CYS A 84 3.06 -12.01 -17.19
CA CYS A 84 3.47 -13.42 -17.14
C CYS A 84 3.03 -14.23 -18.38
N VAL A 85 2.02 -13.77 -19.11
CA VAL A 85 1.50 -14.44 -20.31
C VAL A 85 2.07 -13.86 -21.60
N ARG A 86 2.22 -12.53 -21.69
CA ARG A 86 2.48 -11.84 -22.96
C ARG A 86 3.91 -11.36 -23.15
N ASN A 87 4.68 -11.24 -22.06
CA ASN A 87 6.00 -10.64 -22.07
C ASN A 87 7.06 -11.71 -22.07
N VAL A 88 7.91 -11.72 -23.11
CA VAL A 88 8.95 -12.74 -23.29
C VAL A 88 9.99 -12.73 -22.17
N GLU A 89 10.32 -11.56 -21.61
CA GLU A 89 11.28 -11.42 -20.52
C GLU A 89 10.73 -12.01 -19.23
N VAL A 90 9.47 -11.71 -18.90
CA VAL A 90 8.80 -12.28 -17.72
C VAL A 90 8.57 -13.77 -17.90
N PHE A 91 8.17 -14.20 -19.09
CA PHE A 91 7.98 -15.61 -19.39
C PHE A 91 9.29 -16.40 -19.23
N TRP A 92 10.42 -15.84 -19.68
CA TRP A 92 11.75 -16.40 -19.44
C TRP A 92 12.10 -16.40 -17.93
N LEU A 93 11.95 -15.26 -17.26
CA LEU A 93 12.31 -15.07 -15.84
C LEU A 93 11.57 -16.01 -14.88
N LEU A 94 10.33 -16.36 -15.21
CA LEU A 94 9.50 -17.25 -14.40
C LEU A 94 9.47 -18.69 -14.95
N CYS A 95 10.30 -19.03 -15.92
CA CYS A 95 10.33 -20.34 -16.57
C CYS A 95 8.95 -20.81 -17.06
N GLY A 96 8.16 -19.88 -17.62
CA GLY A 96 6.80 -20.12 -18.10
C GLY A 96 5.72 -20.24 -17.01
N GLN A 97 6.07 -20.06 -15.74
CA GLN A 97 5.10 -20.10 -14.64
C GLN A 97 4.24 -18.83 -14.60
N GLN A 98 2.95 -19.00 -14.38
CA GLN A 98 1.95 -17.92 -14.47
C GLN A 98 1.14 -17.83 -13.17
N PRO A 99 1.68 -17.19 -12.12
CA PRO A 99 0.94 -16.96 -10.89
C PRO A 99 -0.23 -16.00 -11.11
N ASN A 100 -1.33 -16.24 -10.40
CA ASN A 100 -2.49 -15.35 -10.45
C ASN A 100 -2.26 -14.09 -9.61
N TYR A 101 -3.05 -13.05 -9.86
CA TYR A 101 -2.90 -11.75 -9.19
C TYR A 101 -3.11 -11.80 -7.67
N HIS A 102 -3.92 -12.74 -7.16
CA HIS A 102 -4.14 -12.91 -5.72
C HIS A 102 -2.87 -13.39 -5.05
N SER A 103 -2.27 -14.48 -5.54
CA SER A 103 -1.03 -15.01 -4.99
C SER A 103 0.13 -14.01 -5.10
N ILE A 104 0.19 -13.25 -6.19
CA ILE A 104 1.16 -12.14 -6.34
C ILE A 104 0.93 -11.07 -5.26
N ALA A 105 -0.32 -10.68 -4.99
CA ALA A 105 -0.64 -9.67 -3.99
C ALA A 105 -0.36 -10.16 -2.55
N ASP A 106 -0.74 -11.41 -2.26
CA ASP A 106 -0.57 -12.04 -0.94
C ASP A 106 0.91 -12.18 -0.61
N PHE A 107 1.77 -12.58 -1.55
CA PHE A 107 3.22 -12.61 -1.35
C PHE A 107 3.76 -11.29 -0.80
N ARG A 108 3.38 -10.14 -1.37
CA ARG A 108 3.86 -8.82 -0.92
C ARG A 108 3.26 -8.45 0.44
N LYS A 109 1.99 -8.78 0.67
CA LYS A 109 1.27 -8.49 1.90
C LYS A 109 1.85 -9.27 3.09
N ASP A 110 2.21 -10.52 2.88
CA ASP A 110 2.57 -11.45 3.95
C ASP A 110 4.07 -11.43 4.26
N ASN A 111 4.91 -10.87 3.38
CA ASN A 111 6.37 -10.83 3.53
C ASN A 111 6.99 -9.42 3.70
N PRO A 112 6.40 -8.45 4.43
CA PRO A 112 6.92 -7.08 4.48
C PRO A 112 8.30 -6.99 5.15
N LYS A 113 8.54 -7.80 6.18
CA LYS A 113 9.85 -7.87 6.86
C LYS A 113 10.92 -8.44 5.94
N ALA A 114 10.59 -9.50 5.20
CA ALA A 114 11.53 -10.14 4.28
C ALA A 114 11.91 -9.21 3.13
N LEU A 115 10.93 -8.52 2.53
CA LEU A 115 11.19 -7.51 1.50
C LEU A 115 12.09 -6.37 2.00
N LYS A 116 11.90 -5.91 3.24
CA LYS A 116 12.78 -4.91 3.86
C LYS A 116 14.20 -5.44 4.05
N ASN A 117 14.36 -6.70 4.44
CA ASN A 117 15.66 -7.34 4.58
C ASN A 117 16.35 -7.55 3.23
N THR A 118 15.61 -7.94 2.19
CA THR A 118 16.12 -8.01 0.81
C THR A 118 16.62 -6.66 0.33
N PHE A 119 15.89 -5.57 0.60
CA PHE A 119 16.34 -4.22 0.25
C PHE A 119 17.64 -3.84 0.98
N LYS A 120 17.73 -4.13 2.28
CA LYS A 120 18.98 -3.89 3.04
C LYS A 120 20.15 -4.68 2.45
N LEU A 121 19.94 -5.94 2.11
CA LEU A 121 20.97 -6.78 1.49
C LEU A 121 21.38 -6.23 0.12
N PHE A 122 20.44 -5.76 -0.68
CA PHE A 122 20.73 -5.11 -1.95
C PHE A 122 21.57 -3.84 -1.79
N VAL A 123 21.26 -3.00 -0.80
CA VAL A 123 22.07 -1.81 -0.46
C VAL A 123 23.47 -2.21 0.00
N LEU A 124 23.61 -3.28 0.79
CA LEU A 124 24.93 -3.79 1.18
C LEU A 124 25.73 -4.30 -0.02
N PHE A 125 25.10 -5.05 -0.91
CA PHE A 125 25.70 -5.50 -2.16
C PHE A 125 26.19 -4.32 -3.02
N LEU A 126 25.37 -3.28 -3.19
CA LEU A 126 25.76 -2.07 -3.92
C LEU A 126 26.95 -1.35 -3.27
N LYS A 127 27.04 -1.37 -1.93
CA LYS A 127 28.19 -0.83 -1.22
C LYS A 127 29.46 -1.65 -1.47
N GLU A 128 29.37 -2.98 -1.47
CA GLU A 128 30.49 -3.87 -1.80
C GLU A 128 30.97 -3.70 -3.25
N CYS A 129 30.05 -3.38 -4.16
CA CYS A 129 30.38 -3.04 -5.56
C CYS A 129 30.86 -1.59 -5.74
N GLU A 130 31.12 -0.84 -4.66
CA GLU A 130 31.56 0.56 -4.69
C GLU A 130 30.59 1.52 -5.39
N LEU A 131 29.31 1.12 -5.55
CA LEU A 131 28.24 1.94 -6.12
C LEU A 131 27.55 2.83 -5.08
N ILE A 132 27.92 2.72 -3.81
CA ILE A 132 27.46 3.59 -2.72
C ILE A 132 28.69 4.12 -1.98
N GLY A 133 28.86 5.43 -1.96
CA GLY A 133 30.00 6.07 -1.31
C GLY A 133 29.87 6.11 0.23
N GLY A 134 28.64 6.29 0.74
CA GLY A 134 28.31 6.24 2.15
C GLY A 134 28.88 7.39 3.01
N ARG A 135 29.50 8.41 2.39
CA ARG A 135 30.08 9.57 3.09
C ARG A 135 29.04 10.65 3.35
N THR A 136 28.28 11.00 2.33
CA THR A 136 27.23 12.01 2.38
C THR A 136 25.91 11.36 2.00
N VAL A 137 24.90 11.54 2.84
CA VAL A 137 23.55 11.05 2.59
C VAL A 137 22.58 12.22 2.70
N ALA A 138 21.83 12.46 1.63
CA ALA A 138 20.74 13.43 1.63
C ALA A 138 19.46 12.73 2.10
N ILE A 139 18.73 13.37 3.02
CA ILE A 139 17.45 12.87 3.53
C ILE A 139 16.37 13.86 3.11
N ASP A 140 15.35 13.37 2.43
CA ASP A 140 14.18 14.15 2.06
C ASP A 140 12.88 13.37 2.30
N GLY A 141 11.80 14.09 2.57
CA GLY A 141 10.50 13.54 2.94
C GLY A 141 9.39 13.98 1.99
N THR A 142 8.71 13.02 1.36
CA THR A 142 7.52 13.26 0.53
C THR A 142 6.26 12.85 1.27
N LYS A 143 5.25 13.72 1.25
CA LYS A 143 3.92 13.42 1.79
C LYS A 143 3.09 12.65 0.75
N VAL A 144 2.63 11.46 1.09
CA VAL A 144 1.76 10.65 0.22
C VAL A 144 0.40 10.49 0.87
N ARG A 145 -0.66 10.76 0.10
CA ARG A 145 -2.03 10.69 0.61
C ARG A 145 -2.37 9.28 1.08
N ALA A 146 -2.99 9.21 2.25
CA ALA A 146 -3.46 7.98 2.85
C ALA A 146 -4.87 7.64 2.35
N SER A 147 -5.32 6.41 2.64
CA SER A 147 -6.70 6.00 2.37
C SER A 147 -7.65 6.45 3.49
N ASN A 148 -7.61 7.75 3.84
CA ASN A 148 -8.52 8.34 4.81
C ASN A 148 -8.91 9.76 4.41
N SER A 149 -10.19 10.10 4.57
CA SER A 149 -10.66 11.45 4.25
C SER A 149 -10.40 12.41 5.41
N LYS A 150 -10.23 13.71 5.14
CA LYS A 150 -10.14 14.75 6.18
C LYS A 150 -11.35 14.76 7.13
N LYS A 151 -12.53 14.38 6.59
CA LYS A 151 -13.76 14.26 7.38
C LYS A 151 -13.66 13.13 8.41
N ASN A 152 -12.94 12.06 8.07
CA ASN A 152 -12.71 10.87 8.88
C ASN A 152 -11.42 10.92 9.72
N ASN A 153 -10.87 12.11 9.94
CA ASN A 153 -9.78 12.34 10.89
C ASN A 153 -10.28 13.27 12.01
N TYR A 154 -10.03 12.90 13.26
CA TYR A 154 -10.59 13.56 14.44
C TYR A 154 -9.48 13.92 15.42
N ASN A 155 -9.57 15.11 15.98
CA ASN A 155 -8.80 15.56 17.15
C ASN A 155 -9.80 15.97 18.24
N GLN A 156 -9.32 16.22 19.45
CA GLN A 156 -10.20 16.56 20.58
C GLN A 156 -11.14 17.72 20.25
N LYS A 157 -10.60 18.83 19.74
CA LYS A 157 -11.39 20.02 19.36
C LYS A 157 -12.52 19.71 18.36
N LYS A 158 -12.28 18.82 17.40
CA LYS A 158 -13.30 18.42 16.43
C LYS A 158 -14.37 17.52 17.06
N ILE A 159 -13.98 16.64 17.99
CA ILE A 159 -14.92 15.81 18.76
C ILE A 159 -15.81 16.70 19.63
N ASP A 160 -15.22 17.62 20.40
CA ASP A 160 -15.96 18.56 21.26
C ASP A 160 -17.01 19.33 20.46
N ARG A 161 -16.62 19.83 19.27
CA ARG A 161 -17.54 20.54 18.37
C ARG A 161 -18.70 19.67 17.90
N HIS A 162 -18.45 18.39 17.63
CA HIS A 162 -19.52 17.47 17.22
C HIS A 162 -20.45 17.11 18.39
N LEU A 163 -19.91 16.91 19.60
CA LEU A 163 -20.70 16.66 20.80
C LEU A 163 -21.58 17.87 21.16
N ALA A 164 -21.02 19.07 21.15
CA ALA A 164 -21.77 20.30 21.39
C ALA A 164 -22.90 20.51 20.38
N TYR A 165 -22.64 20.26 19.08
CA TYR A 165 -23.68 20.31 18.05
C TYR A 165 -24.79 19.28 18.27
N ILE A 166 -24.43 18.06 18.71
CA ILE A 166 -25.41 17.02 19.02
C ILE A 166 -26.29 17.45 20.19
N GLU A 167 -25.71 18.00 21.27
CA GLU A 167 -26.47 18.52 22.40
C GLU A 167 -27.43 19.64 21.96
N GLU A 168 -26.92 20.65 21.25
CA GLU A 168 -27.73 21.76 20.75
C GLU A 168 -28.93 21.27 19.92
N LYS A 169 -28.71 20.37 18.96
CA LYS A 169 -29.79 19.83 18.12
C LYS A 169 -30.74 18.90 18.86
N THR A 170 -30.25 18.15 19.85
CA THR A 170 -31.11 17.32 20.68
C THR A 170 -32.04 18.19 21.52
N THR A 171 -31.52 19.26 22.13
CA THR A 171 -32.35 20.23 22.87
C THR A 171 -33.36 20.93 21.96
N GLU A 172 -32.96 21.32 20.74
CA GLU A 172 -33.88 21.90 19.76
C GLU A 172 -35.04 20.95 19.40
N TYR A 173 -34.74 19.67 19.12
CA TYR A 173 -35.75 18.68 18.78
C TYR A 173 -36.66 18.32 19.96
N LEU A 174 -36.12 18.27 21.18
CA LEU A 174 -36.94 18.07 22.38
C LEU A 174 -37.93 19.23 22.59
N LYS A 175 -37.49 20.48 22.37
CA LYS A 175 -38.39 21.64 22.42
C LYS A 175 -39.49 21.58 21.35
N GLN A 176 -39.15 21.15 20.13
CA GLN A 176 -40.15 20.97 19.07
C GLN A 176 -41.20 19.92 19.42
N LEU A 177 -40.82 18.85 20.12
CA LEU A 177 -41.76 17.85 20.63
C LEU A 177 -42.68 18.46 21.69
N GLU A 178 -42.11 19.18 22.67
CA GLU A 178 -42.90 19.84 23.72
C GLU A 178 -43.89 20.89 23.18
N GLU A 179 -43.50 21.66 22.17
CA GLU A 179 -44.37 22.65 21.52
C GLU A 179 -45.49 21.98 20.72
N ASN A 180 -45.20 20.90 20.02
CA ASN A 180 -46.20 20.14 19.27
C ASN A 180 -47.24 19.49 20.19
N ASP A 181 -46.81 18.95 21.33
CA ASP A 181 -47.72 18.40 22.35
C ASP A 181 -48.66 19.48 22.90
N LYS A 182 -48.19 20.73 23.03
CA LYS A 182 -49.02 21.87 23.48
C LYS A 182 -50.00 22.37 22.41
N GLN A 183 -49.63 22.30 21.13
CA GLN A 183 -50.45 22.84 20.04
C GLN A 183 -51.38 21.81 19.36
N ASN A 184 -51.27 20.51 19.70
CA ASN A 184 -52.06 19.42 19.08
C ASN A 184 -51.97 19.43 17.54
N THR A 185 -50.86 19.93 17.00
CA THR A 185 -50.71 20.26 15.56
C THR A 185 -50.38 19.07 14.66
N GLY A 186 -50.20 17.86 15.20
CA GLY A 186 -49.99 16.66 14.38
C GLY A 186 -48.74 16.74 13.48
N LEU A 187 -47.72 17.53 13.84
CA LEU A 187 -46.41 17.44 13.17
C LEU A 187 -45.89 16.00 13.26
N ASP A 188 -45.13 15.55 12.24
CA ASP A 188 -44.64 14.17 12.12
C ASP A 188 -43.61 13.81 13.22
N VAL A 189 -44.11 13.52 14.42
CA VAL A 189 -43.35 13.15 15.63
C VAL A 189 -42.37 12.01 15.34
N LYS A 190 -42.74 11.08 14.45
CA LYS A 190 -41.90 9.93 14.07
C LYS A 190 -40.58 10.39 13.43
N HIS A 191 -40.64 11.42 12.59
CA HIS A 191 -39.45 11.95 11.92
C HIS A 191 -38.50 12.67 12.90
N VAL A 192 -39.04 13.36 13.92
CA VAL A 192 -38.22 14.02 14.97
C VAL A 192 -37.59 12.98 15.89
N GLN A 193 -38.35 11.95 16.31
CA GLN A 193 -37.83 10.87 17.14
C GLN A 193 -36.70 10.10 16.45
N ALA A 194 -36.87 9.76 15.16
CA ALA A 194 -35.82 9.12 14.36
C ALA A 194 -34.54 9.98 14.27
N LYS A 195 -34.66 11.32 14.24
CA LYS A 195 -33.50 12.23 14.26
C LYS A 195 -32.78 12.20 15.61
N ILE A 196 -33.51 12.16 16.73
CA ILE A 196 -32.93 12.06 18.08
C ILE A 196 -32.18 10.74 18.23
N GLU A 197 -32.77 9.63 17.80
CA GLU A 197 -32.10 8.31 17.82
C GLU A 197 -30.81 8.31 17.00
N ARG A 198 -30.83 8.91 15.81
CA ARG A 198 -29.63 9.07 14.97
C ARG A 198 -28.55 9.90 15.66
N LEU A 199 -28.93 10.98 16.36
CA LEU A 199 -28.01 11.82 17.11
C LEU A 199 -27.41 11.06 18.31
N ALA A 200 -28.22 10.27 19.02
CA ALA A 200 -27.75 9.41 20.11
C ALA A 200 -26.72 8.38 19.63
N GLY A 201 -26.97 7.72 18.49
CA GLY A 201 -26.00 6.81 17.87
C GLY A 201 -24.70 7.52 17.44
N ALA A 202 -24.81 8.75 16.92
CA ALA A 202 -23.64 9.55 16.57
C ALA A 202 -22.84 9.99 17.82
N LYS A 203 -23.51 10.28 18.95
CA LYS A 203 -22.86 10.63 20.22
C LYS A 203 -21.95 9.50 20.70
N ILE A 204 -22.46 8.27 20.73
CA ILE A 204 -21.71 7.07 21.12
C ILE A 204 -20.44 6.91 20.28
N LYS A 205 -20.53 7.16 18.97
CA LYS A 205 -19.36 7.11 18.07
C LYS A 205 -18.29 8.11 18.50
N TYR A 206 -18.65 9.36 18.79
CA TYR A 206 -17.69 10.40 19.16
C TYR A 206 -17.08 10.16 20.55
N GLU A 207 -17.88 9.70 21.53
CA GLU A 207 -17.38 9.29 22.85
C GLU A 207 -16.39 8.12 22.75
N THR A 208 -16.62 7.18 21.82
CA THR A 208 -15.68 6.08 21.56
C THR A 208 -14.35 6.59 20.99
N LEU A 209 -14.41 7.54 20.05
CA LEU A 209 -13.21 8.17 19.48
C LEU A 209 -12.44 9.01 20.52
N GLU A 210 -13.15 9.66 21.44
CA GLU A 210 -12.54 10.40 22.55
C GLU A 210 -11.79 9.47 23.51
N LYS A 211 -12.41 8.35 23.90
CA LYS A 211 -11.76 7.30 24.69
C LYS A 211 -10.54 6.72 23.98
N GLN A 212 -10.60 6.58 22.65
CA GLN A 212 -9.47 6.13 21.87
C GLN A 212 -8.30 7.13 21.96
N LEU A 213 -8.56 8.43 21.76
CA LEU A 213 -7.53 9.48 21.88
C LEU A 213 -6.86 9.47 23.26
N SER A 214 -7.63 9.36 24.33
CA SER A 214 -7.08 9.36 25.70
C SER A 214 -6.30 8.09 26.03
N THR A 215 -6.63 6.96 25.41
CA THR A 215 -5.94 5.67 25.64
C THR A 215 -4.63 5.58 24.84
N THR A 216 -4.61 6.09 23.62
CA THR A 216 -3.44 5.94 22.73
C THR A 216 -2.39 7.04 22.89
N ASP A 217 -2.68 8.09 23.66
CA ASP A 217 -1.84 9.30 23.80
C ASP A 217 -1.47 9.92 22.45
N GLU A 218 -2.37 9.79 21.47
CA GLU A 218 -2.19 10.33 20.13
C GLU A 218 -3.00 11.61 19.95
N PRO A 219 -2.48 12.63 19.25
CA PRO A 219 -3.17 13.91 19.09
C PRO A 219 -4.38 13.85 18.15
N GLN A 220 -4.52 12.75 17.40
CA GLN A 220 -5.56 12.57 16.40
C GLN A 220 -5.83 11.09 16.11
N VAL A 221 -7.04 10.79 15.63
CA VAL A 221 -7.48 9.45 15.21
C VAL A 221 -8.03 9.52 13.78
N SER A 222 -7.51 8.66 12.92
CA SER A 222 -8.06 8.37 11.59
C SER A 222 -8.88 7.09 11.62
N THR A 223 -10.10 7.09 11.04
CA THR A 223 -11.02 5.95 11.19
C THR A 223 -10.86 4.86 10.14
N THR A 224 -10.44 5.21 8.91
CA THR A 224 -10.26 4.23 7.83
C THR A 224 -8.84 3.68 7.79
N ASP A 225 -7.87 4.57 7.91
CA ASP A 225 -6.44 4.25 7.89
C ASP A 225 -5.82 4.73 9.20
N THR A 226 -5.76 3.85 10.20
CA THR A 226 -5.48 4.21 11.61
C THR A 226 -4.08 4.76 11.82
N ASP A 227 -3.15 4.43 10.93
CA ASP A 227 -1.75 4.86 11.01
C ASP A 227 -1.54 6.22 10.35
N ALA A 228 -2.50 6.69 9.55
CA ALA A 228 -2.39 7.95 8.82
C ALA A 228 -2.63 9.16 9.72
N ARG A 229 -1.99 10.28 9.38
CA ARG A 229 -2.09 11.52 10.15
C ARG A 229 -2.42 12.71 9.27
N ALA A 230 -3.11 13.71 9.81
CA ALA A 230 -3.23 15.01 9.15
C ALA A 230 -1.87 15.72 9.18
N LEU A 231 -1.28 15.92 8.01
CA LEU A 231 0.03 16.53 7.80
C LEU A 231 -0.10 17.75 6.89
N LEU A 232 0.74 18.74 7.15
CA LEU A 232 0.88 19.93 6.31
C LEU A 232 1.69 19.54 5.05
N VAL A 233 1.07 19.69 3.88
CA VAL A 233 1.67 19.31 2.59
C VAL A 233 2.34 20.50 1.94
N GLN A 234 1.63 21.63 1.86
CA GLN A 234 2.16 22.86 1.24
C GLN A 234 1.44 24.09 1.80
N GLY A 235 2.21 25.06 2.32
CA GLY A 235 1.65 26.28 2.89
C GLY A 235 0.68 25.98 4.03
N GLN A 236 -0.62 26.24 3.83
CA GLN A 236 -1.69 25.95 4.80
C GLN A 236 -2.50 24.68 4.46
N VAL A 237 -2.14 23.97 3.40
CA VAL A 237 -2.88 22.79 2.93
C VAL A 237 -2.54 21.58 3.80
N VAL A 238 -3.52 21.12 4.57
CA VAL A 238 -3.43 19.91 5.39
C VAL A 238 -4.14 18.75 4.68
N GLU A 239 -3.47 17.61 4.55
CA GLU A 239 -4.01 16.35 4.02
C GLU A 239 -3.78 15.21 5.00
N VAL A 240 -4.65 14.20 4.99
CA VAL A 240 -4.38 12.96 5.73
C VAL A 240 -3.42 12.12 4.91
N SER A 241 -2.20 11.95 5.40
CA SER A 241 -1.06 11.48 4.62
C SER A 241 -0.05 10.72 5.48
N TYR A 242 0.84 10.01 4.80
CA TYR A 242 2.07 9.41 5.30
C TYR A 242 3.25 10.32 4.96
N ASN A 243 4.24 10.42 5.86
CA ASN A 243 5.50 11.08 5.54
C ASN A 243 6.55 10.02 5.17
N LEU A 244 6.75 9.79 3.87
CA LEU A 244 7.78 8.87 3.40
C LEU A 244 9.09 9.62 3.28
N GLN A 245 10.07 9.20 4.07
CA GLN A 245 11.43 9.67 4.00
C GLN A 245 12.29 8.70 3.19
N ALA A 246 13.11 9.26 2.32
CA ALA A 246 14.14 8.54 1.59
C ALA A 246 15.50 9.14 1.90
N ALA A 247 16.49 8.27 2.04
CA ALA A 247 17.89 8.62 2.18
C ALA A 247 18.61 8.22 0.89
N VAL A 248 19.34 9.15 0.30
CA VAL A 248 20.00 8.99 -1.01
C VAL A 248 21.49 9.26 -0.87
N ASP A 249 22.31 8.36 -1.40
CA ASP A 249 23.76 8.50 -1.45
C ASP A 249 24.20 9.56 -2.46
N GLU A 250 25.26 10.31 -2.15
CA GLU A 250 25.76 11.37 -3.02
C GLU A 250 26.42 10.85 -4.31
N GLN A 251 27.15 9.73 -4.28
CA GLN A 251 28.05 9.32 -5.35
C GLN A 251 27.28 8.94 -6.62
N HIS A 252 26.30 8.05 -6.49
CA HIS A 252 25.50 7.54 -7.63
C HIS A 252 24.01 7.84 -7.52
N LYS A 253 23.59 8.65 -6.53
CA LYS A 253 22.19 9.03 -6.29
C LYS A 253 21.28 7.82 -6.04
N LEU A 254 21.83 6.76 -5.43
CA LEU A 254 21.09 5.55 -5.11
C LEU A 254 20.35 5.70 -3.78
N VAL A 255 19.14 5.15 -3.72
CA VAL A 255 18.34 5.12 -2.49
C VAL A 255 18.93 4.06 -1.54
N VAL A 256 19.36 4.49 -0.35
CA VAL A 256 20.02 3.63 0.64
C VAL A 256 19.14 3.29 1.84
N ALA A 257 18.15 4.13 2.13
CA ALA A 257 17.15 3.85 3.16
C ALA A 257 15.81 4.48 2.80
N THR A 258 14.73 3.83 3.22
CA THR A 258 13.39 4.39 3.18
C THR A 258 12.69 4.13 4.50
N HIS A 259 11.90 5.10 4.96
CA HIS A 259 11.11 4.96 6.16
C HIS A 259 9.82 5.78 6.06
N THR A 260 8.74 5.27 6.63
CA THR A 260 7.47 6.00 6.70
C THR A 260 7.26 6.45 8.13
N LEU A 261 7.23 7.77 8.33
CA LEU A 261 6.94 8.41 9.60
C LEU A 261 5.49 8.88 9.63
N ASN A 262 4.83 8.60 10.75
CA ASN A 262 3.45 8.99 11.03
C ASN A 262 3.39 9.93 12.25
N ARG A 263 4.47 10.66 12.52
CA ARG A 263 4.63 11.59 13.63
C ARG A 263 5.26 12.88 13.12
#